data_AF-A0A031G9D6-F1
#
_entry.id   AF-A0A031G9D6-F1
#
_cell.length_a   1.000
_cell.length_b   1.000
_cell.length_c   1.000
_cell.angle_alpha   90.00
_cell.angle_beta   90.00
_cell.angle_gamma   90.00
#
_symmetry.space_group_name_H-M   'P 1'
#
loop_
_entity.id
_entity.type
_entity.pdbx_description
1 polymer ?
#
loop_
_entity_poly.entity_id
_entity_poly.type
_entity_poly.pdbx_seq_one_letter_code
_entity_poly.pdbx_strand_id
1 'polypeptide(L)' 'MQIEPVWIVLAVVLVIIELWAINRVRKSAGKGSNKGVWIIAIVFLPLFGLIAWALAGPKHVTQD' A
#
# COMPACT_ATOMS: atom_id res chain seq x y z
N MET A 1 21.86 17.53 -0.46
CA MET A 1 20.97 16.98 0.59
C MET A 1 20.53 15.59 0.13
N GLN A 2 20.90 14.53 0.86
CA GLN A 2 20.65 13.13 0.46
C GLN A 2 19.25 12.64 0.87
N ILE A 3 18.19 13.30 0.41
CA ILE A 3 16.80 12.89 0.72
C ILE A 3 16.26 11.91 -0.35
N GLU A 4 16.89 11.86 -1.53
CA GLU A 4 16.55 10.92 -2.61
C GLU A 4 16.36 9.45 -2.16
N PRO A 5 17.24 8.84 -1.34
CA PRO A 5 17.04 7.45 -0.91
C PRO A 5 15.89 7.26 0.09
N VAL A 6 15.40 8.33 0.74
CA VAL A 6 14.35 8.23 1.76
C VAL A 6 13.07 7.64 1.16
N TRP A 7 12.71 8.05 -0.06
CA TRP A 7 11.53 7.54 -0.76
C TRP A 7 11.63 6.04 -1.06
N ILE A 8 12.83 5.57 -1.42
CA ILE A 8 13.09 4.15 -1.68
C ILE A 8 12.93 3.36 -0.38
N VAL A 9 13.49 3.84 0.72
CA VAL A 9 13.35 3.20 2.04
C VAL A 9 11.88 3.13 2.46
N LEU A 10 11.12 4.22 2.30
CA LEU A 10 9.70 4.24 2.63
C LEU A 10 8.89 3.25 1.79
N ALA A 11 9.16 3.15 0.48
CA ALA A 11 8.50 2.19 -0.40
C ALA A 11 8.78 0.74 0.03
N VAL A 12 10.03 0.41 0.36
CA VAL A 12 10.41 -0.92 0.86
C VAL A 12 9.72 -1.23 2.18
N VAL A 13 9.69 -0.29 3.12
CA VAL A 13 9.02 -0.44 4.41
C VAL A 13 7.53 -0.69 4.22
N LEU A 14 6.87 0.04 3.32
CA LEU A 14 5.44 -0.13 3.03
C LEU A 14 5.15 -1.56 2.55
N VAL A 15 5.92 -2.08 1.58
CA VAL A 15 5.76 -3.45 1.07
C VAL A 15 5.96 -4.49 2.17
N ILE A 16 6.98 -4.32 3.03
CA ILE A 16 7.23 -5.23 4.16
C ILE A 16 6.04 -5.22 5.14
N ILE A 17 5.48 -4.05 5.42
CA ILE A 17 4.31 -3.90 6.31
C ILE A 17 3.07 -4.60 5.72
N GLU A 18 2.81 -4.45 4.42
CA GLU A 18 1.69 -5.15 3.76
C GLU A 18 1.80 -6.67 3.88
N LEU A 19 2.99 -7.23 3.57
CA LEU A 19 3.24 -8.67 3.68
C LEU A 19 3.14 -9.15 5.13
N TRP A 20 3.66 -8.38 6.09
CA TRP A 20 3.55 -8.67 7.51
C TRP A 20 2.09 -8.67 7.98
N ALA A 21 1.30 -7.68 7.57
CA ALA A 21 -0.10 -7.55 7.93
C ALA A 21 -0.91 -8.74 7.41
N ILE A 22 -0.71 -9.14 6.15
CA ILE A 22 -1.33 -10.34 5.57
C ILE A 22 -0.97 -11.59 6.39
N ASN A 23 0.31 -11.78 6.71
CA ASN A 23 0.76 -12.94 7.51
C ASN A 23 0.13 -12.94 8.91
N ARG A 24 0.02 -11.77 9.55
CA ARG A 24 -0.57 -11.64 10.87
C ARG A 24 -2.08 -11.91 10.86
N VAL A 25 -2.80 -11.45 9.84
CA VAL A 25 -4.23 -11.75 9.66
C VAL A 25 -4.45 -13.26 9.46
N ARG A 26 -3.62 -13.90 8.63
CA ARG A 26 -3.66 -15.35 8.41
C ARG A 26 -3.48 -16.14 9.71
N LYS A 27 -2.51 -15.73 10.55
CA LYS A 27 -2.18 -16.38 11.84
C LYS A 27 -3.16 -16.03 12.99
N SER A 28 -4.06 -15.07 12.82
CA SER A 28 -4.98 -14.67 13.90
C SER A 28 -5.93 -15.82 14.27
N ALA A 29 -6.39 -15.89 15.53
CA ALA A 29 -7.32 -16.94 15.98
C ALA A 29 -8.81 -16.64 15.65
N GLY A 30 -9.09 -15.66 14.79
CA GLY A 30 -10.45 -15.24 14.46
C GLY A 30 -11.18 -16.19 13.49
N LYS A 31 -12.53 -16.15 13.51
CA LYS A 31 -13.39 -16.85 12.52
C LYS A 31 -12.92 -16.54 11.10
N GLY A 32 -12.84 -17.56 10.23
CA GLY A 32 -12.28 -17.43 8.87
C GLY A 32 -12.91 -16.32 8.01
N SER A 33 -14.21 -16.05 8.19
CA SER A 33 -14.93 -14.96 7.51
C SER A 33 -14.34 -13.57 7.79
N ASN A 34 -13.84 -13.31 9.00
CA ASN A 34 -13.29 -12.00 9.35
C ASN A 34 -11.89 -11.81 8.75
N LYS A 35 -11.12 -12.91 8.59
CA LYS A 35 -9.78 -12.87 8.00
C LYS A 35 -9.81 -12.48 6.53
N GLY A 36 -10.78 -13.01 5.78
CA GLY A 36 -10.94 -12.70 4.35
C GLY A 36 -11.15 -11.21 4.10
N VAL A 37 -12.04 -10.58 4.88
CA VAL A 37 -12.32 -9.14 4.78
C VAL A 37 -11.05 -8.31 5.03
N TRP A 38 -10.27 -8.64 6.05
CA TRP A 38 -9.02 -7.94 6.34
C TRP A 38 -7.96 -8.12 5.25
N ILE A 39 -7.82 -9.31 4.68
CA ILE A 39 -6.87 -9.54 3.57
C ILE A 39 -7.29 -8.72 2.34
N ILE A 40 -8.58 -8.72 1.99
CA ILE A 40 -9.10 -7.91 0.88
C ILE A 40 -8.82 -6.42 1.15
N ALA A 41 -9.13 -5.92 2.34
CA ALA A 41 -8.87 -4.53 2.68
C ALA A 41 -7.39 -4.14 2.53
N ILE A 42 -6.45 -4.98 3.00
CA ILE A 42 -5.01 -4.72 2.91
C ILE A 42 -4.55 -4.70 1.43
N VAL A 43 -4.98 -5.67 0.63
CA VAL A 43 -4.56 -5.76 -0.78
C VAL A 43 -5.15 -4.65 -1.65
N PHE A 44 -6.36 -4.19 -1.34
CA PHE A 44 -7.03 -3.14 -2.12
C PHE A 44 -6.66 -1.72 -1.68
N LEU A 45 -6.11 -1.52 -0.49
CA LEU A 45 -5.62 -0.22 -0.02
C LEU A 45 -4.64 0.47 -1.00
N PRO A 46 -3.58 -0.21 -1.52
CA PRO A 46 -2.68 0.40 -2.50
C PRO A 46 -3.39 0.71 -3.82
N LEU A 47 -4.38 -0.09 -4.22
CA LEU A 47 -5.18 0.18 -5.42
C LEU A 47 -5.98 1.47 -5.27
N PHE A 48 -6.58 1.73 -4.11
CA PHE A 48 -7.24 3.01 -3.84
C PHE A 48 -6.26 4.18 -3.87
N GLY A 49 -5.04 4.00 -3.36
CA GLY A 49 -3.97 5.01 -3.46
C GLY A 49 -3.60 5.32 -4.91
N LEU A 50 -3.48 4.28 -5.75
CA LEU A 50 -3.23 4.43 -7.19
C LEU A 50 -4.38 5.13 -7.91
N ILE A 51 -5.63 4.79 -7.60
CA ILE A 51 -6.81 5.46 -8.17
C ILE A 51 -6.84 6.94 -7.76
N ALA A 52 -6.61 7.25 -6.48
CA ALA A 52 -6.55 8.62 -6.00
C ALA A 52 -5.44 9.43 -6.69
N TRP A 53 -4.25 8.84 -6.86
CA TRP A 53 -3.15 9.45 -7.61
C TRP A 53 -3.48 9.60 -9.10
N ALA A 54 -4.14 8.63 -9.75
CA ALA A 54 -4.51 8.76 -11.15
C ALA A 54 -5.49 9.94 -11.38
N LEU A 55 -6.37 10.20 -10.40
CA LEU A 55 -7.37 11.26 -10.49
C LEU A 55 -6.83 12.65 -10.08
N ALA A 56 -6.02 12.72 -9.02
CA ALA A 56 -5.57 13.96 -8.41
C ALA A 56 -4.05 14.18 -8.48
N GLY A 57 -3.31 13.23 -9.04
CA GLY A 57 -1.86 13.27 -9.13
C GLY A 57 -1.37 14.35 -10.10
N PRO A 58 -0.10 14.77 -9.94
CA PRO A 58 0.50 15.77 -10.78
C PRO A 58 0.48 15.30 -12.24
N LYS A 59 -0.15 16.09 -13.10
CA LYS A 59 -0.12 15.88 -14.55
C LYS A 59 1.17 16.44 -15.10
N HIS A 60 1.79 15.74 -16.04
CA HIS A 60 2.92 16.29 -16.78
C HIS A 60 2.45 17.57 -17.49
N VAL A 61 3.01 18.71 -17.13
CA VAL A 61 2.88 19.94 -17.89
C VAL A 61 3.84 19.81 -19.07
N THR A 62 3.32 19.53 -20.27
CA THR A 62 4.10 19.66 -21.49
C THR A 62 4.47 21.14 -21.60
N GLN A 63 5.76 21.44 -21.45
CA GLN A 63 6.27 22.80 -21.57
C GLN A 63 6.50 23.05 -23.06
N ASP A 64 5.44 23.47 -23.74
CA ASP A 64 5.49 23.97 -25.12
C ASP A 64 6.10 25.38 -25.15
#